data_AF-A0A8T1AQ83-F1
#
_entry.id   AF-A0A8T1AQ83-F1
#
_cell.length_a   1.000
_cell.length_b   1.000
_cell.length_c   1.000
_cell.angle_alpha   90.00
_cell.angle_beta   90.00
_cell.angle_gamma   90.00
#
_symmetry.space_group_name_H-M   'P 1'
#
loop_
_entity.id
_entity.type
_entity.pdbx_description
1 polymer ?
#
loop_
_entity_poly.entity_id
_entity_poly.type
_entity_poly.pdbx_seq_one_letter_code
_entity_poly.pdbx_strand_id
1 'polypeptide(L)'
;MADGYGAVQMTDERDPFVSSTPFQMVAPRSRLWGPLVLGAALGVAGLSYAAMIHSSLAAQQEIIAKMQQQMEAMHSAVMTQSATTEFHKDGKFPSKFAVDFVTPLKTQDERGTCWDFATVSVLENSYRQQGIAQGWLQEDDFLALSEQAYGAEILRLCAGPPGSPQQVACLIPGNEIWKNSTDGGDVTELMYLMNGLKDSIFPDSICPYIPDPGNDSVCPGMTPEARKTNPLSLTIKKMDTYFDQVSVKHALVKDKRAMAISTAIPYITHYYPCIGELAGEDRCNPASTECTLCPPELSMTTCCVPIE
;
A
#
# COMPACT_ATOMS: atom_id res chain seq x y z
N MET A 1 23.15 -17.96 29.46
CA MET A 1 22.84 -16.72 30.20
C MET A 1 22.54 -15.69 29.12
N ALA A 2 21.33 -15.67 28.52
CA ALA A 2 20.00 -15.37 29.07
C ALA A 2 19.91 -13.92 29.57
N ASP A 3 19.41 -13.06 28.70
CA ASP A 3 18.58 -11.85 28.93
C ASP A 3 17.98 -11.52 27.55
N GLY A 4 16.68 -11.52 27.25
CA GLY A 4 15.49 -11.49 28.10
C GLY A 4 14.72 -10.19 27.87
N TYR A 5 14.25 -9.92 26.64
CA TYR A 5 13.37 -8.79 26.35
C TYR A 5 11.92 -9.26 26.19
N GLY A 6 11.05 -8.58 26.93
CA GLY A 6 9.79 -9.09 27.44
C GLY A 6 8.64 -9.11 26.44
N ALA A 7 7.81 -10.12 26.62
CA ALA A 7 6.52 -10.26 25.97
C ALA A 7 5.57 -9.16 26.43
N VAL A 8 4.97 -8.44 25.47
CA VAL A 8 3.78 -7.63 25.71
C VAL A 8 2.58 -8.58 25.64
N GLN A 9 1.97 -8.82 26.79
CA GLN A 9 0.79 -9.67 26.95
C GLN A 9 -0.43 -8.91 26.42
N MET A 10 -0.89 -9.25 25.21
CA MET A 10 -2.17 -8.79 24.68
C MET A 10 -3.31 -9.60 25.33
N THR A 11 -4.28 -8.86 25.85
CA THR A 11 -5.46 -9.32 26.57
C THR A 11 -6.45 -10.07 25.68
N ASP A 12 -7.06 -11.12 26.26
CA ASP A 12 -8.16 -11.97 25.75
C ASP A 12 -9.38 -11.11 25.34
N GLU A 13 -9.62 -10.92 24.03
CA GLU A 13 -10.88 -10.40 23.49
C GLU A 13 -11.78 -11.57 23.13
N ARG A 14 -12.82 -11.80 23.93
CA ARG A 14 -13.91 -12.72 23.61
C ARG A 14 -15.03 -11.98 22.88
N ASP A 15 -15.45 -12.56 21.76
CA ASP A 15 -16.62 -12.24 20.95
C ASP A 15 -17.88 -11.95 21.79
N PRO A 16 -18.67 -10.89 21.45
CA PRO A 16 -20.02 -10.74 21.95
C PRO A 16 -21.02 -10.83 20.79
N PHE A 17 -21.17 -12.00 20.17
CA PHE A 17 -22.36 -12.28 19.36
C PHE A 17 -22.88 -13.71 19.57
N VAL A 18 -24.22 -13.80 19.63
CA VAL A 18 -25.11 -14.96 19.75
C VAL A 18 -25.50 -15.40 21.18
N SER A 19 -26.69 -14.97 21.63
CA SER A 19 -27.86 -15.86 21.61
C SER A 19 -29.15 -15.14 22.04
N SER A 20 -30.20 -15.38 21.26
CA SER A 20 -31.58 -14.97 21.49
C SER A 20 -32.35 -16.08 22.19
N THR A 21 -33.03 -15.77 23.31
CA THR A 21 -34.23 -16.51 23.76
C THR A 21 -35.11 -15.61 24.63
N PRO A 22 -36.45 -15.72 24.56
CA PRO A 22 -37.36 -14.77 25.19
C PRO A 22 -37.73 -15.22 26.60
N PHE A 23 -37.63 -14.32 27.58
CA PHE A 23 -38.27 -14.50 28.89
C PHE A 23 -39.44 -13.53 29.04
N GLN A 24 -40.61 -14.10 29.29
CA GLN A 24 -41.86 -13.42 29.62
C GLN A 24 -41.69 -12.54 30.87
N MET A 25 -42.06 -11.26 30.79
CA MET A 25 -42.25 -10.42 31.98
C MET A 25 -43.71 -10.45 32.42
N VAL A 26 -43.92 -10.90 33.66
CA VAL A 26 -45.11 -10.64 34.46
C VAL A 26 -44.80 -9.44 35.36
N ALA A 27 -45.62 -8.39 35.29
CA ALA A 27 -45.55 -7.26 36.21
C ALA A 27 -46.05 -7.64 37.62
N PRO A 28 -45.54 -7.00 38.67
CA PRO A 28 -46.45 -6.07 39.36
C PRO A 28 -45.80 -4.79 39.91
N ARG A 29 -46.71 -3.83 40.17
CA ARG A 29 -46.54 -2.50 40.77
C ARG A 29 -45.81 -2.51 42.13
N SER A 30 -44.90 -1.56 42.35
CA SER A 30 -45.15 -0.35 43.18
C SER A 30 -43.88 0.37 43.70
N ARG A 31 -44.06 1.68 43.93
CA ARG A 31 -43.32 2.66 44.77
C ARG A 31 -42.33 3.63 44.08
N LEU A 32 -42.70 4.90 44.16
CA LEU A 32 -42.03 6.12 43.70
C LEU A 32 -40.69 6.37 44.43
N TRP A 33 -39.59 5.73 44.04
CA TRP A 33 -38.22 6.21 44.35
C TRP A 33 -37.26 6.05 43.14
N GLY A 34 -37.78 5.79 41.93
CA GLY A 34 -36.99 5.48 40.74
C GLY A 34 -36.35 6.66 39.99
N PRO A 35 -37.02 7.82 39.77
CA PRO A 35 -36.53 8.78 38.78
C PRO A 35 -35.31 9.60 39.21
N LEU A 36 -35.04 9.73 40.52
CA LEU A 36 -33.86 10.43 41.04
C LEU A 36 -32.59 9.55 41.05
N VAL A 37 -32.73 8.22 41.18
CA VAL A 37 -31.60 7.30 41.19
C VAL A 37 -31.18 6.92 39.76
N LEU A 38 -32.13 6.82 38.82
CA LEU A 38 -31.81 6.59 37.40
C LEU A 38 -31.12 7.79 36.73
N GLY A 39 -31.49 9.03 37.07
CA GLY A 39 -30.84 10.23 36.52
C GLY A 39 -29.38 10.38 36.96
N ALA A 40 -29.08 10.05 38.21
CA ALA A 40 -27.70 10.06 38.73
C ALA A 40 -26.85 8.91 38.15
N ALA A 41 -27.42 7.71 37.98
CA ALA A 41 -26.71 6.57 37.41
C ALA A 41 -26.37 6.77 35.91
N LEU A 42 -27.29 7.35 35.13
CA LEU A 42 -27.05 7.67 33.71
C LEU A 42 -26.05 8.82 33.54
N GLY A 43 -26.07 9.83 34.41
CA GLY A 43 -25.10 10.92 34.41
C GLY A 43 -23.68 10.47 34.76
N VAL A 44 -23.54 9.58 35.75
CA VAL A 44 -22.24 9.00 36.12
C VAL A 44 -21.72 8.06 35.02
N ALA A 45 -22.58 7.24 34.41
CA ALA A 45 -22.18 6.38 33.28
C ALA A 45 -21.75 7.18 32.04
N GLY A 46 -22.44 8.27 31.70
CA GLY A 46 -22.06 9.16 30.59
C GLY A 46 -20.74 9.90 30.82
N LEU A 47 -20.50 10.39 32.04
CA LEU A 47 -19.21 11.00 32.41
C LEU A 47 -18.07 9.97 32.44
N SER A 48 -18.36 8.72 32.85
CA SER A 48 -17.39 7.61 32.83
C SER A 48 -17.00 7.24 31.39
N TYR A 49 -17.97 7.19 30.48
CA TYR A 49 -17.74 6.91 29.07
C TYR A 49 -16.95 8.04 28.40
N ALA A 50 -17.30 9.31 28.65
CA ALA A 50 -16.55 10.46 28.14
C ALA A 50 -15.10 10.48 28.68
N ALA A 51 -14.89 10.14 29.95
CA ALA A 51 -13.55 10.04 30.53
C ALA A 51 -12.72 8.90 29.92
N MET A 52 -13.34 7.75 29.61
CA MET A 52 -12.67 6.64 28.91
C MET A 52 -12.30 6.99 27.48
N ILE A 53 -13.19 7.67 26.74
CA ILE A 53 -12.87 8.13 25.38
C ILE A 53 -11.75 9.17 25.41
N HIS A 54 -11.76 10.09 26.38
CA HIS A 54 -10.71 11.11 26.50
C HIS A 54 -9.36 10.52 26.91
N SER A 55 -9.33 9.54 27.83
CA SER A 55 -8.10 8.85 28.21
C SER A 55 -7.57 7.96 27.10
N SER A 56 -8.46 7.32 26.32
CA SER A 56 -8.10 6.56 25.13
C SER A 56 -7.53 7.46 24.04
N LEU A 57 -8.13 8.62 23.77
CA LEU A 57 -7.63 9.58 22.78
C LEU A 57 -6.27 10.15 23.20
N ALA A 58 -6.09 10.47 24.48
CA ALA A 58 -4.82 10.96 25.02
C ALA A 58 -3.72 9.88 24.93
N ALA A 59 -4.05 8.62 25.21
CA ALA A 59 -3.12 7.51 25.04
C ALA A 59 -2.75 7.28 23.56
N GLN A 60 -3.72 7.42 22.63
CA GLN A 60 -3.45 7.34 21.20
C GLN A 60 -2.58 8.50 20.71
N GLN A 61 -2.81 9.72 21.20
CA GLN A 61 -1.95 10.88 20.88
C GLN A 61 -0.52 10.69 21.38
N GLU A 62 -0.33 10.09 22.56
CA GLU A 62 1.00 9.78 23.08
C GLU A 62 1.73 8.72 22.24
N ILE A 63 1.00 7.71 21.74
CA ILE A 63 1.54 6.70 20.82
C ILE A 63 1.92 7.32 19.48
N ILE A 64 1.06 8.17 18.92
CA ILE A 64 1.34 8.89 17.66
C ILE A 64 2.55 9.80 17.81
N ALA A 65 2.65 10.55 18.92
CA ALA A 65 3.79 11.40 19.21
C ALA A 65 5.09 10.59 19.36
N LYS A 66 5.04 9.44 20.03
CA LYS A 66 6.18 8.52 20.14
C LYS A 66 6.57 7.94 18.77
N MET A 67 5.60 7.59 17.92
CA MET A 67 5.87 7.13 16.55
C MET A 67 6.47 8.23 15.67
N GLN A 68 5.96 9.46 15.75
CA GLN A 68 6.54 10.62 15.04
C GLN A 68 7.97 10.89 15.51
N GLN A 69 8.20 10.88 16.82
CA GLN A 69 9.53 11.07 17.39
C GLN A 69 10.49 9.93 17.00
N GLN A 70 10.01 8.69 16.89
CA GLN A 70 10.80 7.56 16.42
C GLN A 70 11.12 7.67 14.92
N MET A 71 10.17 8.15 14.10
CA MET A 71 10.43 8.46 12.68
C MET A 71 11.45 9.60 12.52
N GLU A 72 11.34 10.67 13.29
CA GLU A 72 12.29 11.78 13.28
C GLU A 72 13.69 11.35 13.75
N ALA A 73 13.77 10.53 14.79
CA ALA A 73 15.03 9.97 15.27
C ALA A 73 15.66 9.03 14.24
N MET A 74 14.86 8.21 13.56
CA MET A 74 15.31 7.33 12.47
C MET A 74 15.78 8.17 11.27
N HIS A 75 15.05 9.22 10.90
CA HIS A 75 15.43 10.15 9.84
C HIS A 75 16.75 10.86 10.18
N SER A 76 16.90 11.35 11.41
CA SER A 76 18.12 12.00 11.90
C SER A 76 19.32 11.04 11.94
N ALA A 77 19.13 9.78 12.37
CA ALA A 77 20.18 8.77 12.40
C ALA A 77 20.65 8.39 10.98
N VAL A 78 19.73 8.28 10.01
CA VAL A 78 20.04 8.06 8.59
C VAL A 78 20.82 9.27 8.03
N MET A 79 20.38 10.50 8.32
CA MET A 79 21.08 11.72 7.90
C MET A 79 22.50 11.81 8.49
N THR A 80 22.68 11.39 9.75
CA THR A 80 23.98 11.42 10.43
C THR A 80 24.94 10.34 9.93
N GLN A 81 24.44 9.14 9.58
CA GLN A 81 25.24 8.10 8.91
C GLN A 81 25.63 8.48 7.49
N SER A 82 24.78 9.24 6.79
CA SER A 82 25.10 9.77 5.47
C SER A 82 26.15 10.89 5.51
N ALA A 83 26.39 11.49 6.68
CA ALA A 83 27.37 12.57 6.87
C ALA A 83 28.79 12.07 7.25
N THR A 84 28.93 10.83 7.74
CA THR A 84 30.24 10.25 8.14
C THR A 84 30.94 9.50 7.02
N THR A 85 30.28 9.31 5.89
CA THR A 85 30.89 8.89 4.63
C THR A 85 31.32 10.15 3.88
N GLU A 86 32.61 10.25 3.52
CA GLU A 86 33.16 11.35 2.71
C GLU A 86 32.45 11.44 1.35
N PHE A 87 31.26 12.03 1.29
CA PHE A 87 30.54 12.21 0.05
C PHE A 87 30.98 13.52 -0.60
N HIS A 88 31.75 13.37 -1.69
CA HIS A 88 32.12 14.34 -2.72
C HIS A 88 31.81 15.81 -2.39
N LYS A 89 32.84 16.52 -1.95
CA LYS A 89 32.90 17.98 -1.73
C LYS A 89 32.43 18.88 -2.89
N ASP A 90 32.05 18.33 -4.04
CA ASP A 90 31.69 19.13 -5.21
C ASP A 90 30.23 19.09 -5.63
N GLY A 91 29.38 18.18 -5.12
CA GLY A 91 27.90 18.26 -5.29
C GLY A 91 27.36 18.43 -6.73
N LYS A 92 28.18 18.25 -7.76
CA LYS A 92 27.84 18.54 -9.16
C LYS A 92 27.37 17.27 -9.84
N PHE A 93 26.06 17.02 -9.75
CA PHE A 93 25.38 16.09 -10.64
C PHE A 93 25.30 16.68 -12.06
N PRO A 94 25.25 15.84 -13.11
CA PRO A 94 24.93 16.32 -14.44
C PRO A 94 23.57 17.03 -14.42
N SER A 95 23.44 18.11 -15.20
CA SER A 95 22.20 18.90 -15.26
C SER A 95 21.02 18.11 -15.84
N LYS A 96 21.32 17.08 -16.64
CA LYS A 96 20.36 16.11 -17.19
C LYS A 96 20.98 14.73 -17.12
N PHE A 97 20.16 13.74 -16.79
CA PHE A 97 20.55 12.34 -16.73
C PHE A 97 19.36 11.50 -17.18
N ALA A 98 19.64 10.46 -17.95
CA ALA A 98 18.68 9.43 -18.33
C ALA A 98 19.36 8.07 -18.16
N VAL A 99 18.56 7.08 -17.78
CA VAL A 99 19.00 5.69 -17.70
C VAL A 99 18.88 5.07 -19.09
N ASP A 100 19.90 4.36 -19.53
CA ASP A 100 19.89 3.62 -20.79
C ASP A 100 19.07 2.32 -20.67
N PHE A 101 18.65 1.77 -21.81
CA PHE A 101 18.00 0.46 -21.90
C PHE A 101 16.69 0.31 -21.11
N VAL A 102 15.95 1.41 -20.90
CA VAL A 102 14.58 1.36 -20.38
C VAL A 102 13.67 0.60 -21.35
N THR A 103 12.76 -0.22 -20.81
CA THR A 103 11.79 -0.98 -21.61
C THR A 103 10.58 -0.12 -22.01
N PRO A 104 9.79 -0.55 -23.02
CA PRO A 104 8.61 0.19 -23.45
C PRO A 104 7.62 0.46 -22.32
N LEU A 105 6.89 1.57 -22.43
CA LEU A 105 5.83 1.94 -21.49
C LEU A 105 4.72 0.88 -21.49
N LYS A 106 4.26 0.51 -20.29
CA LYS A 106 3.10 -0.38 -20.06
C LYS A 106 2.03 0.38 -19.25
N THR A 107 0.82 -0.18 -19.17
CA THR A 107 -0.31 0.39 -18.42
C THR A 107 -0.85 -0.62 -17.41
N GLN A 108 -1.12 -0.15 -16.18
CA GLN A 108 -1.84 -0.91 -15.15
C GLN A 108 -3.36 -0.71 -15.23
N ASP A 109 -3.80 0.21 -16.10
CA ASP A 109 -5.19 0.60 -16.28
C ASP A 109 -5.89 0.90 -14.95
N GLU A 110 -7.02 0.27 -14.65
CA GLU A 110 -7.88 0.58 -13.50
C GLU A 110 -7.48 -0.15 -12.20
N ARG A 111 -6.39 -0.93 -12.22
CA ARG A 111 -5.98 -1.74 -11.07
C ARG A 111 -4.90 -1.05 -10.24
N GLY A 112 -4.88 -1.32 -8.93
CA GLY A 112 -3.88 -0.83 -7.98
C GLY A 112 -2.53 -1.54 -8.07
N THR A 113 -2.16 -2.01 -9.27
CA THR A 113 -0.95 -2.77 -9.57
C THR A 113 0.13 -1.83 -10.10
N CYS A 114 0.49 -0.77 -9.38
CA CYS A 114 1.64 0.06 -9.78
C CYS A 114 2.97 -0.55 -9.31
N TRP A 115 2.91 -1.28 -8.20
CA TRP A 115 4.06 -1.78 -7.47
C TRP A 115 4.72 -3.00 -8.16
N ASP A 116 3.94 -3.88 -8.76
CA ASP A 116 4.39 -4.97 -9.62
C ASP A 116 4.96 -4.42 -10.93
N PHE A 117 4.30 -3.46 -11.60
CA PHE A 117 4.85 -2.81 -12.80
C PHE A 117 6.17 -2.11 -12.50
N ALA A 118 6.28 -1.38 -11.40
CA ALA A 118 7.52 -0.74 -10.97
C ALA A 118 8.62 -1.76 -10.71
N THR A 119 8.29 -2.86 -10.03
CA THR A 119 9.26 -3.93 -9.74
C THR A 119 9.71 -4.64 -11.02
N VAL A 120 8.76 -5.06 -11.85
CA VAL A 120 9.03 -5.73 -13.12
C VAL A 120 9.86 -4.85 -14.05
N SER A 121 9.57 -3.55 -14.15
CA SER A 121 10.37 -2.60 -14.94
C SER A 121 11.84 -2.54 -14.51
N VAL A 122 12.11 -2.58 -13.19
CA VAL A 122 13.48 -2.63 -12.65
C VAL A 122 14.16 -3.96 -13.00
N LEU A 123 13.43 -5.07 -12.93
CA LEU A 123 13.95 -6.40 -13.30
C LEU A 123 14.25 -6.48 -14.79
N GLU A 124 13.36 -6.00 -15.65
CA GLU A 124 13.56 -5.96 -17.10
C GLU A 124 14.76 -5.08 -17.49
N ASN A 125 14.88 -3.88 -16.91
CA ASN A 125 16.03 -3.01 -17.15
C ASN A 125 17.34 -3.68 -16.71
N SER A 126 17.33 -4.31 -15.53
CA SER A 126 18.52 -5.03 -15.02
C SER A 126 18.89 -6.22 -15.90
N TYR A 127 17.89 -6.99 -16.36
CA TYR A 127 18.09 -8.11 -17.27
C TYR A 127 18.63 -7.65 -18.62
N ARG A 128 18.07 -6.58 -19.19
CA ARG A 128 18.51 -6.03 -20.48
C ARG A 128 19.95 -5.51 -20.41
N GLN A 129 20.29 -4.76 -19.36
CA GLN A 129 21.67 -4.34 -19.13
C GLN A 129 22.64 -5.52 -19.06
N GLN A 130 22.27 -6.58 -18.33
CA GLN A 130 23.07 -7.78 -18.25
C GLN A 130 23.18 -8.50 -19.60
N GLY A 131 22.06 -8.65 -20.31
CA GLY A 131 22.00 -9.34 -21.60
C GLY A 131 22.87 -8.67 -22.64
N ILE A 132 22.84 -7.34 -22.73
CA ILE A 132 23.70 -6.57 -23.64
C ILE A 132 25.17 -6.70 -23.23
N ALA A 133 25.48 -6.54 -21.93
CA ALA A 133 26.85 -6.65 -21.43
C ALA A 133 27.48 -8.05 -21.65
N GLN A 134 26.66 -9.10 -21.71
CA GLN A 134 27.08 -10.47 -21.97
C GLN A 134 26.96 -10.88 -23.46
N GLY A 135 26.43 -10.01 -24.33
CA GLY A 135 26.20 -10.30 -25.75
C GLY A 135 25.05 -11.28 -26.02
N TRP A 136 24.10 -11.44 -25.08
CA TRP A 136 22.90 -12.26 -25.24
C TRP A 136 21.77 -11.54 -25.97
N LEU A 137 21.72 -10.21 -25.86
CA LEU A 137 20.71 -9.34 -26.44
C LEU A 137 21.37 -8.25 -27.29
N GLN A 138 20.73 -7.87 -28.39
CA GLN A 138 21.08 -6.64 -29.09
C GLN A 138 20.58 -5.41 -28.32
N GLU A 139 21.04 -4.22 -28.70
CA GLU A 139 20.64 -2.98 -28.02
C GLU A 139 19.13 -2.69 -28.15
N ASP A 140 18.48 -3.15 -29.22
CA ASP A 140 17.05 -3.00 -29.50
C ASP A 140 16.20 -4.17 -28.99
N ASP A 141 16.83 -5.25 -28.51
CA ASP A 141 16.13 -6.38 -27.91
C ASP A 141 15.78 -6.11 -26.43
N PHE A 142 14.65 -6.65 -25.99
CA PHE A 142 14.27 -6.68 -24.58
C PHE A 142 13.43 -7.91 -24.25
N LEU A 143 13.44 -8.30 -22.98
CA LEU A 143 12.56 -9.32 -22.42
C LEU A 143 11.38 -8.60 -21.77
N ALA A 144 10.17 -8.91 -22.21
CA ALA A 144 8.95 -8.55 -21.51
C ALA A 144 8.63 -9.64 -20.46
N LEU A 145 8.60 -9.25 -19.19
CA LEU A 145 8.16 -10.06 -18.08
C LEU A 145 6.67 -9.83 -17.82
N SER A 146 6.01 -10.83 -17.25
CA SER A 146 4.58 -10.79 -16.93
C SER A 146 4.33 -10.19 -15.54
N GLU A 147 3.75 -8.99 -15.48
CA GLU A 147 3.23 -8.39 -14.25
C GLU A 147 2.12 -9.25 -13.63
N GLN A 148 1.23 -9.79 -14.47
CA GLN A 148 0.13 -10.65 -14.03
C GLN A 148 0.62 -11.93 -13.34
N ALA A 149 1.64 -12.59 -13.90
CA ALA A 149 2.23 -13.77 -13.28
C ALA A 149 2.99 -13.39 -12.00
N TYR A 150 3.69 -12.26 -12.00
CA TYR A 150 4.40 -11.77 -10.82
C TYR A 150 3.46 -11.51 -9.65
N GLY A 151 2.38 -10.75 -9.86
CA GLY A 151 1.36 -10.50 -8.84
C GLY A 151 0.72 -11.80 -8.34
N ALA A 152 0.33 -12.70 -9.25
CA ALA A 152 -0.26 -13.99 -8.89
C ALA A 152 0.69 -14.89 -8.09
N GLU A 153 1.99 -14.90 -8.40
CA GLU A 153 2.98 -15.65 -7.64
C GLU A 153 3.24 -15.05 -6.26
N ILE A 154 3.20 -13.72 -6.12
CA ILE A 154 3.24 -13.09 -4.80
C ILE A 154 2.03 -13.50 -3.98
N LEU A 155 0.81 -13.41 -4.52
CA LEU A 155 -0.38 -13.89 -3.83
C LEU A 155 -0.24 -15.37 -3.42
N ARG A 156 0.30 -16.21 -4.30
CA ARG A 156 0.55 -17.63 -4.01
C ARG A 156 1.58 -17.85 -2.90
N LEU A 157 2.66 -17.07 -2.87
CA LEU A 157 3.70 -17.15 -1.84
C LEU A 157 3.23 -16.62 -0.49
N CYS A 158 2.31 -15.65 -0.51
CA CYS A 158 1.66 -15.07 0.65
C CYS A 158 0.43 -15.85 1.12
N ALA A 159 -0.07 -16.78 0.30
CA ALA A 159 -1.17 -17.66 0.66
C ALA A 159 -0.72 -18.68 1.73
N GLY A 160 -1.50 -18.77 2.80
CA GLY A 160 -1.29 -19.72 3.88
C GLY A 160 -2.39 -19.63 4.93
N PRO A 161 -2.45 -20.57 5.89
CA PRO A 161 -3.36 -20.46 7.02
C PRO A 161 -3.14 -19.16 7.79
N PRO A 162 -4.19 -18.55 8.37
CA PRO A 162 -4.06 -17.39 9.23
C PRO A 162 -2.94 -17.54 10.27
N GLY A 163 -2.00 -16.60 10.29
CA GLY A 163 -0.85 -16.59 11.21
C GLY A 163 0.33 -17.49 10.82
N SER A 164 0.33 -18.10 9.64
CA SER A 164 1.50 -18.85 9.16
C SER A 164 2.69 -17.91 8.88
N PRO A 165 3.95 -18.39 8.99
CA PRO A 165 5.11 -17.57 8.63
C PRO A 165 5.05 -16.99 7.21
N GLN A 166 4.41 -17.70 6.28
CA GLN A 166 4.20 -17.26 4.90
C GLN A 166 3.21 -16.10 4.81
N GLN A 167 2.10 -16.17 5.55
CA GLN A 167 1.12 -15.09 5.57
C GLN A 167 1.67 -13.86 6.32
N VAL A 168 2.36 -14.08 7.45
CA VAL A 168 2.96 -13.00 8.26
C VAL A 168 4.03 -12.23 7.48
N ALA A 169 4.79 -12.91 6.62
CA ALA A 169 5.80 -12.28 5.78
C ALA A 169 5.23 -11.22 4.82
N CYS A 170 3.93 -11.29 4.49
CA CYS A 170 3.26 -10.39 3.58
C CYS A 170 2.30 -9.41 4.26
N LEU A 171 2.32 -9.33 5.60
CA LEU A 171 1.58 -8.34 6.38
C LEU A 171 2.36 -7.01 6.38
N ILE A 172 2.44 -6.35 5.23
CA ILE A 172 3.00 -5.00 5.13
C ILE A 172 1.85 -3.99 5.27
N PRO A 173 1.87 -3.09 6.27
CA PRO A 173 0.81 -2.12 6.45
C PRO A 173 0.57 -1.28 5.17
N GLY A 174 -0.68 -1.22 4.73
CA GLY A 174 -1.09 -0.47 3.55
C GLY A 174 -1.05 -1.24 2.23
N ASN A 175 -0.60 -2.50 2.21
CA ASN A 175 -0.83 -3.39 1.07
C ASN A 175 -2.18 -4.14 1.19
N GLU A 176 -2.62 -4.72 0.08
CA GLU A 176 -3.86 -5.50 -0.05
C GLU A 176 -3.59 -6.99 -0.34
N ILE A 177 -2.31 -7.39 -0.36
CA ILE A 177 -1.85 -8.76 -0.61
C ILE A 177 -2.42 -9.75 0.42
N TRP A 178 -2.52 -9.35 1.69
CA TRP A 178 -3.12 -10.18 2.74
C TRP A 178 -4.63 -10.40 2.58
N LYS A 179 -5.31 -9.55 1.79
CA LYS A 179 -6.70 -9.75 1.35
C LYS A 179 -6.81 -10.55 0.06
N ASN A 180 -5.72 -11.17 -0.40
CA ASN A 180 -5.63 -11.90 -1.66
C ASN A 180 -5.97 -10.99 -2.87
N SER A 181 -5.52 -9.74 -2.80
CA SER A 181 -5.65 -8.75 -3.88
C SER A 181 -4.29 -8.18 -4.24
N THR A 182 -4.12 -7.82 -5.51
CA THR A 182 -2.95 -7.11 -6.02
C THR A 182 -3.16 -5.59 -6.06
N ASP A 183 -4.35 -5.11 -5.71
CA ASP A 183 -4.70 -3.68 -5.66
C ASP A 183 -4.05 -3.01 -4.44
N GLY A 184 -2.76 -2.69 -4.53
CA GLY A 184 -1.99 -2.13 -3.43
C GLY A 184 -0.93 -3.10 -2.94
N GLY A 185 0.33 -2.72 -3.14
CA GLY A 185 1.50 -3.49 -2.76
C GLY A 185 2.73 -2.57 -2.73
N ASP A 186 3.88 -3.17 -2.47
CA ASP A 186 5.14 -2.42 -2.35
C ASP A 186 6.26 -3.13 -3.11
N VAL A 187 7.20 -2.37 -3.66
CA VAL A 187 8.37 -2.94 -4.37
C VAL A 187 9.28 -3.74 -3.45
N THR A 188 9.22 -3.51 -2.14
CA THR A 188 9.95 -4.26 -1.12
C THR A 188 9.48 -5.71 -0.98
N GLU A 189 8.31 -6.06 -1.50
CA GLU A 189 7.84 -7.46 -1.56
C GLU A 189 8.86 -8.37 -2.25
N LEU A 190 9.55 -7.86 -3.28
CA LEU A 190 10.64 -8.57 -3.96
C LEU A 190 11.75 -9.00 -2.99
N MET A 191 12.08 -8.17 -1.99
CA MET A 191 13.12 -8.50 -1.01
C MET A 191 12.65 -9.53 -0.01
N TYR A 192 11.43 -9.38 0.52
CA TYR A 192 10.89 -10.32 1.49
C TYR A 192 10.68 -11.71 0.89
N LEU A 193 10.30 -11.75 -0.39
CA LEU A 193 9.95 -12.98 -1.11
C LEU A 193 11.04 -13.47 -2.05
N MET A 194 12.26 -12.92 -1.98
CA MET A 194 13.35 -13.21 -2.94
C MET A 194 13.61 -14.70 -3.16
N ASN A 195 13.50 -15.51 -2.10
CA ASN A 195 13.74 -16.95 -2.16
C ASN A 195 12.61 -17.70 -2.88
N GLY A 196 11.36 -17.27 -2.70
CA GLY A 196 10.20 -17.84 -3.37
C GLY A 196 10.06 -17.35 -4.82
N LEU A 197 10.51 -16.13 -5.08
CA LEU A 197 10.44 -15.49 -6.40
C LEU A 197 11.59 -15.87 -7.33
N LYS A 198 12.67 -16.45 -6.80
CA LYS A 198 13.89 -16.79 -7.54
C LYS A 198 13.62 -17.44 -8.90
N ASP A 199 12.77 -18.46 -8.93
CA ASP A 199 12.43 -19.23 -10.14
C ASP A 199 10.96 -18.99 -10.58
N SER A 200 10.34 -17.94 -10.05
CA SER A 200 8.91 -17.62 -10.21
C SER A 200 8.69 -16.29 -10.95
N ILE A 201 9.63 -15.91 -11.80
CA ILE A 201 9.51 -14.77 -12.74
C ILE A 201 9.30 -15.33 -14.14
N PHE A 202 8.29 -14.87 -14.85
CA PHE A 202 7.86 -15.46 -16.12
C PHE A 202 7.81 -14.44 -17.26
N PRO A 203 7.98 -14.88 -18.53
CA PRO A 203 7.79 -14.02 -19.67
C PRO A 203 6.31 -13.62 -19.84
N ASP A 204 6.06 -12.43 -20.37
CA ASP A 204 4.71 -11.91 -20.66
C ASP A 204 3.82 -12.91 -21.44
N SER A 205 4.42 -13.64 -22.39
CA SER A 205 3.72 -14.60 -23.25
C SER A 205 3.01 -15.73 -22.51
N ILE A 206 3.39 -16.03 -21.25
CA ILE A 206 2.70 -17.05 -20.47
C ILE A 206 1.39 -16.54 -19.86
N CYS A 207 1.33 -15.23 -19.61
CA CYS A 207 0.29 -14.62 -18.83
C CYS A 207 0.26 -13.12 -19.12
N PRO A 208 -0.35 -12.72 -20.25
CA PRO A 208 -0.54 -11.32 -20.56
C PRO A 208 -1.32 -10.62 -19.45
N TYR A 209 -1.05 -9.33 -19.26
CA TYR A 209 -1.74 -8.54 -18.24
C TYR A 209 -3.25 -8.46 -18.51
N ILE A 210 -4.05 -8.64 -17.45
CA ILE A 210 -5.51 -8.54 -17.50
C ILE A 210 -5.89 -7.23 -16.80
N PRO A 211 -6.35 -6.21 -17.54
CA PRO A 211 -6.58 -4.89 -16.97
C PRO A 211 -7.85 -4.82 -16.11
N ASP A 212 -8.78 -5.74 -16.32
CA ASP A 212 -10.04 -5.77 -15.58
C ASP A 212 -9.83 -6.15 -14.10
N PRO A 213 -10.41 -5.41 -13.14
CA PRO A 213 -10.38 -5.77 -11.72
C PRO A 213 -10.94 -7.16 -11.43
N GLY A 214 -10.48 -7.77 -10.32
CA GLY A 214 -10.92 -9.11 -9.88
C GLY A 214 -10.20 -10.28 -10.55
N ASN A 215 -9.15 -10.00 -11.33
CA ASN A 215 -8.32 -11.00 -12.00
C ASN A 215 -6.97 -11.23 -11.30
N ASP A 216 -6.84 -10.88 -10.01
CA ASP A 216 -5.58 -10.82 -9.26
C ASP A 216 -4.73 -12.10 -9.29
N SER A 217 -5.38 -13.25 -9.26
CA SER A 217 -4.73 -14.57 -9.28
C SER A 217 -4.88 -15.32 -10.60
N VAL A 218 -5.53 -14.71 -11.60
CA VAL A 218 -5.88 -15.37 -12.85
C VAL A 218 -4.66 -15.41 -13.75
N CYS A 219 -4.17 -16.62 -14.01
CA CYS A 219 -3.02 -16.80 -14.90
C CYS A 219 -3.01 -18.20 -15.53
N PRO A 220 -3.80 -18.43 -16.59
CA PRO A 220 -4.02 -19.77 -17.13
C PRO A 220 -2.76 -20.47 -17.64
N GLY A 221 -1.79 -19.73 -18.17
CA GLY A 221 -0.53 -20.31 -18.65
C GLY A 221 0.41 -20.77 -17.54
N MET A 222 0.16 -20.39 -16.29
CA MET A 222 1.01 -20.75 -15.15
C MET A 222 0.69 -22.14 -14.58
N THR A 223 0.87 -23.15 -15.43
CA THR A 223 0.70 -24.57 -15.09
C THR A 223 1.85 -25.09 -14.21
N PRO A 224 1.69 -26.24 -13.53
CA PRO A 224 2.81 -26.90 -12.85
C PRO A 224 4.00 -27.20 -13.78
N GLU A 225 3.71 -27.57 -15.04
CA GLU A 225 4.71 -27.80 -16.08
C GLU A 225 5.47 -26.52 -16.40
N ALA A 226 4.75 -25.41 -16.61
CA ALA A 226 5.35 -24.09 -16.85
C ALA A 226 6.31 -23.66 -15.73
N ARG A 227 5.95 -23.86 -14.45
CA ARG A 227 6.83 -23.57 -13.32
C ARG A 227 8.09 -24.42 -13.33
N LYS A 228 7.99 -25.67 -13.79
CA LYS A 228 9.14 -26.59 -13.85
C LYS A 228 10.07 -26.31 -15.04
N THR A 229 9.52 -25.84 -16.16
CA THR A 229 10.27 -25.57 -17.39
C THR A 229 10.60 -24.10 -17.59
N ASN A 230 10.38 -23.25 -16.58
CA ASN A 230 10.70 -21.84 -16.64
C ASN A 230 12.21 -21.64 -16.85
N PRO A 231 12.66 -21.04 -17.96
CA PRO A 231 14.09 -20.82 -18.20
C PRO A 231 14.64 -19.62 -17.41
N LEU A 232 13.77 -18.81 -16.82
CA LEU A 232 14.16 -17.60 -16.11
C LEU A 232 14.45 -17.89 -14.64
N SER A 233 15.55 -17.34 -14.14
CA SER A 233 15.89 -17.34 -12.73
C SER A 233 16.53 -16.00 -12.37
N LEU A 234 16.14 -15.45 -11.23
CA LEU A 234 16.63 -14.18 -10.72
C LEU A 234 17.63 -14.43 -9.58
N THR A 235 18.65 -13.58 -9.47
CA THR A 235 19.47 -13.49 -8.26
C THR A 235 19.66 -12.03 -7.89
N ILE A 236 19.04 -11.63 -6.77
CA ILE A 236 19.18 -10.27 -6.24
C ILE A 236 20.55 -10.16 -5.57
N LYS A 237 21.45 -9.38 -6.18
CA LYS A 237 22.78 -9.12 -5.62
C LYS A 237 22.75 -8.04 -4.54
N LYS A 238 21.90 -7.04 -4.72
CA LYS A 238 21.77 -5.87 -3.87
C LYS A 238 20.43 -5.17 -4.15
N MET A 239 19.81 -4.64 -3.11
CA MET A 239 18.69 -3.72 -3.20
C MET A 239 18.88 -2.66 -2.12
N ASP A 240 18.94 -1.40 -2.52
CA ASP A 240 19.11 -0.25 -1.64
C ASP A 240 17.87 0.64 -1.71
N THR A 241 17.54 1.28 -0.59
CA THR A 241 16.47 2.27 -0.52
C THR A 241 17.06 3.63 -0.20
N TYR A 242 16.65 4.64 -0.96
CA TYR A 242 17.10 6.02 -0.82
C TYR A 242 15.91 6.93 -0.57
N PHE A 243 16.04 7.86 0.37
CA PHE A 243 14.94 8.76 0.76
C PHE A 243 15.19 10.22 0.37
N ASP A 244 16.44 10.66 0.29
CA ASP A 244 16.78 12.04 -0.03
C ASP A 244 17.22 12.22 -1.50
N GLN A 245 17.03 13.43 -2.01
CA GLN A 245 17.31 13.75 -3.41
C GLN A 245 18.78 13.55 -3.80
N VAL A 246 19.72 13.80 -2.89
CA VAL A 246 21.16 13.75 -3.18
C VAL A 246 21.58 12.29 -3.34
N SER A 247 21.15 11.41 -2.42
CA SER A 247 21.42 9.97 -2.50
C SER A 247 20.78 9.34 -3.73
N VAL A 248 19.53 9.68 -4.05
CA VAL A 248 18.83 9.22 -5.26
C VAL A 248 19.61 9.63 -6.52
N LYS A 249 20.01 10.90 -6.64
CA LYS A 249 20.80 11.39 -7.78
C LYS A 249 22.15 10.71 -7.87
N HIS A 250 22.82 10.49 -6.73
CA HIS A 250 24.09 9.79 -6.69
C HIS A 250 23.96 8.34 -7.17
N ALA A 251 22.97 7.59 -6.66
CA ALA A 251 22.70 6.22 -7.05
C ALA A 251 22.38 6.11 -8.55
N LEU A 252 21.52 6.99 -9.09
CA LEU A 252 21.23 7.04 -10.53
C LEU A 252 22.48 7.19 -11.38
N VAL A 253 23.33 8.18 -11.06
CA VAL A 253 24.55 8.47 -11.84
C VAL A 253 25.59 7.36 -11.70
N LYS A 254 25.74 6.81 -10.49
CA LYS A 254 26.71 5.77 -10.18
C LYS A 254 26.34 4.43 -10.80
N ASP A 255 25.10 3.99 -10.59
CA ASP A 255 24.68 2.63 -10.93
C ASP A 255 24.05 2.56 -12.32
N LYS A 256 23.61 3.69 -12.88
CA LYS A 256 22.98 3.81 -14.22
C LYS A 256 21.86 2.81 -14.43
N ARG A 257 21.02 2.63 -13.42
CA ARG A 257 19.91 1.67 -13.41
C ARG A 257 18.58 2.36 -13.15
N ALA A 258 17.53 1.78 -13.70
CA ALA A 258 16.17 2.17 -13.37
C ALA A 258 15.93 1.88 -11.88
N MET A 259 15.16 2.75 -11.23
CA MET A 259 14.79 2.60 -9.82
C MET A 259 13.28 2.67 -9.71
N ALA A 260 12.71 1.83 -8.85
CA ALA A 260 11.32 1.98 -8.45
C ALA A 260 11.18 3.18 -7.52
N ILE A 261 10.05 3.88 -7.62
CA ILE A 261 9.74 5.04 -6.79
C ILE A 261 8.39 4.82 -6.12
N SER A 262 8.38 4.91 -4.79
CA SER A 262 7.15 4.98 -4.01
C SER A 262 6.86 6.44 -3.70
N THR A 263 5.68 6.90 -4.07
CA THR A 263 5.22 8.27 -3.79
C THR A 263 3.73 8.27 -3.50
N ALA A 264 3.29 9.14 -2.59
CA ALA A 264 1.88 9.38 -2.41
C ALA A 264 1.37 10.11 -3.66
N ILE A 265 0.41 9.51 -4.36
CA ILE A 265 -0.25 10.17 -5.48
C ILE A 265 -1.30 11.11 -4.88
N PRO A 266 -1.16 12.44 -5.02
CA PRO A 266 -2.22 13.35 -4.62
C PRO A 266 -3.39 13.17 -5.58
N TYR A 267 -4.50 12.64 -5.10
CA TYR A 267 -5.76 12.69 -5.84
C TYR A 267 -6.30 14.12 -5.78
N ILE A 268 -6.26 14.80 -6.92
CA ILE A 268 -6.93 16.09 -7.08
C ILE A 268 -8.30 15.77 -7.63
N THR A 269 -9.32 15.79 -6.78
CA THR A 269 -10.71 15.73 -7.24
C THR A 269 -10.99 17.00 -8.04
N HIS A 270 -11.25 16.82 -9.33
CA HIS A 270 -11.65 17.93 -10.17
C HIS A 270 -13.15 18.13 -10.03
N TYR A 271 -13.59 19.38 -9.94
CA TYR A 271 -15.00 19.71 -9.82
C TYR A 271 -15.45 20.44 -11.08
N TYR A 272 -16.50 19.92 -11.70
CA TYR A 272 -17.15 20.60 -12.82
C TYR A 272 -18.37 21.39 -12.30
N PRO A 273 -18.46 22.70 -12.57
CA PRO A 273 -19.62 23.48 -12.15
C PRO A 273 -20.88 23.02 -12.86
N CYS A 274 -22.01 23.01 -12.15
CA CYS A 274 -23.31 22.61 -12.67
C CYS A 274 -23.92 23.68 -13.61
N ILE A 275 -23.34 23.84 -14.80
CA ILE A 275 -23.72 24.82 -15.80
C ILE A 275 -24.22 24.14 -17.08
N GLY A 276 -24.97 24.89 -17.91
CA GLY A 276 -25.43 24.41 -19.20
C GLY A 276 -26.33 23.17 -19.06
N GLU A 277 -26.00 22.10 -19.79
CA GLU A 277 -26.78 20.85 -19.81
C GLU A 277 -26.76 20.13 -18.44
N LEU A 278 -25.67 20.24 -17.68
CA LEU A 278 -25.54 19.64 -16.34
C LEU A 278 -26.45 20.30 -15.30
N ALA A 279 -26.85 21.55 -15.51
CA ALA A 279 -27.67 22.30 -14.54
C ALA A 279 -29.05 21.67 -14.29
N GLY A 280 -29.54 20.84 -15.22
CA GLY A 280 -30.80 20.14 -15.11
C GLY A 280 -30.74 18.80 -14.37
N GLU A 281 -29.55 18.33 -13.99
CA GLU A 281 -29.40 17.05 -13.29
C GLU A 281 -29.76 17.18 -11.79
N ASP A 282 -30.30 16.11 -11.19
CA ASP A 282 -30.67 16.11 -9.78
C ASP A 282 -29.47 16.36 -8.85
N ARG A 283 -28.27 15.87 -9.20
CA ARG A 283 -27.01 16.16 -8.49
C ARG A 283 -26.60 17.63 -8.54
N CYS A 284 -27.19 18.41 -9.43
CA CYS A 284 -26.96 19.83 -9.58
C CYS A 284 -28.03 20.71 -8.92
N ASN A 285 -29.03 20.09 -8.27
CA ASN A 285 -30.05 20.78 -7.50
C ASN A 285 -29.58 21.00 -6.05
N PRO A 286 -29.48 22.24 -5.55
CA PRO A 286 -29.08 22.53 -4.16
C PRO A 286 -29.97 21.91 -3.08
N ALA A 287 -31.20 21.51 -3.42
CA ALA A 287 -32.10 20.82 -2.52
C ALA A 287 -31.95 19.28 -2.53
N SER A 288 -31.15 18.74 -3.45
CA SER A 288 -30.86 17.31 -3.55
C SER A 288 -29.82 16.88 -2.53
N THR A 289 -29.95 15.65 -2.02
CA THR A 289 -28.92 15.00 -1.20
C THR A 289 -27.69 14.59 -2.00
N GLU A 290 -27.76 14.63 -3.33
CA GLU A 290 -26.64 14.34 -4.24
C GLU A 290 -25.83 15.59 -4.60
N CYS A 291 -26.23 16.78 -4.14
CA CYS A 291 -25.48 18.01 -4.38
C CYS A 291 -24.17 18.00 -3.61
N THR A 292 -23.05 18.01 -4.35
CA THR A 292 -21.72 18.24 -3.79
C THR A 292 -21.38 19.72 -3.91
N LEU A 293 -21.04 20.38 -2.81
CA LEU A 293 -20.71 21.81 -2.81
C LEU A 293 -19.47 22.09 -3.65
N CYS A 294 -19.55 23.11 -4.50
CA CYS A 294 -18.40 23.58 -5.25
C CYS A 294 -17.29 24.12 -4.33
N PRO A 295 -16.01 23.92 -4.70
CA PRO A 295 -14.90 24.66 -4.10
C PRO A 295 -15.15 26.18 -4.13
N PRO A 296 -14.70 26.94 -3.11
CA PRO A 296 -14.92 28.40 -3.02
C PRO A 296 -14.45 29.19 -4.24
N GLU A 297 -13.47 28.67 -4.97
CA GLU A 297 -12.89 29.26 -6.18
C GLU A 297 -13.82 29.15 -7.41
N LEU A 298 -14.81 28.25 -7.37
CA LEU A 298 -15.80 28.03 -8.42
C LEU A 298 -17.15 28.65 -8.04
N SER A 299 -17.22 29.98 -8.02
CA SER A 299 -18.40 30.75 -7.57
C SER A 299 -19.59 30.77 -8.53
N MET A 300 -19.50 30.08 -9.68
CA MET A 300 -20.55 30.12 -10.70
C MET A 300 -21.79 29.30 -10.34
N THR A 301 -21.66 28.29 -9.48
CA THR A 301 -22.74 27.38 -9.08
C THR A 301 -22.58 26.94 -7.61
N THR A 302 -23.68 26.56 -6.95
CA THR A 302 -23.63 26.03 -5.59
C THR A 302 -23.21 24.56 -5.56
N CYS A 303 -23.73 23.76 -6.50
CA CYS A 303 -23.40 22.35 -6.66
C CYS A 303 -22.40 22.16 -7.81
N CYS A 304 -21.50 21.20 -7.65
CA CYS A 304 -20.52 20.75 -8.63
C CYS A 304 -20.55 19.23 -8.74
N VAL A 305 -20.16 18.71 -9.90
CA VAL A 305 -19.99 17.27 -10.13
C VAL A 305 -18.51 16.92 -9.95
N PRO A 306 -18.15 16.03 -9.01
CA PRO A 306 -16.78 15.52 -8.93
C PRO A 306 -16.49 14.66 -10.17
N ILE A 307 -15.36 14.93 -10.82
CA ILE A 307 -14.80 14.09 -11.87
C ILE A 307 -13.67 13.29 -11.21
N GLU A 308 -13.87 11.98 -11.16
CA GLU A 308 -12.85 11.00 -10.79
C GLU A 308 -11.92 10.73 -11.99
#